data_AF-A0A7I8EK36-F1
#
_entry.id   AF-A0A7I8EK36-F1
#
_cell.length_a   1.000
_cell.length_b   1.000
_cell.length_c   1.000
_cell.angle_alpha   90.00
_cell.angle_beta   90.00
_cell.angle_gamma   90.00
#
_symmetry.space_group_name_H-M   'P 1'
#
loop_
_entity.id
_entity.type
_entity.pdbx_description
1 polymer ?
#
loop_
_entity_poly.entity_id
_entity_poly.type
_entity_poly.pdbx_seq_one_letter_code
_entity_poly.pdbx_strand_id
1 'polypeptide(L)'
;MGEILQNINPASISAAIDASMITHKSFLCTSSRGQLHQEPDLLWTESNLVNAVLYTNLQQDTLPTTVERIRNHFALRTALSIALYYGIEQELKDSIDQSYHVKIDEGYINDSLS
;
A
#
# COMPACT_ATOMS: atom_id res chain seq x y z
N MET A 1 -30.58 9.95 -32.76
CA MET A 1 -30.38 9.65 -31.33
C MET A 1 -30.81 8.22 -31.08
N GLY A 2 -29.89 7.28 -31.19
CA GLY A 2 -30.16 5.86 -30.98
C GLY A 2 -28.82 5.15 -30.90
N GLU A 3 -28.74 4.14 -30.04
CA GLU A 3 -27.52 3.38 -29.66
C GLU A 3 -26.69 3.96 -28.51
N ILE A 4 -27.29 4.15 -27.34
CA ILE A 4 -26.53 4.11 -26.07
C ILE A 4 -27.24 3.19 -25.07
N LEU A 5 -27.40 1.94 -25.46
CA LEU A 5 -27.49 0.81 -24.53
C LEU A 5 -26.77 -0.34 -25.24
N GLN A 6 -25.45 -0.20 -25.35
CA GLN A 6 -24.61 -1.30 -25.82
C GLN A 6 -24.80 -2.49 -24.89
N ASN A 7 -25.08 -3.63 -25.51
CA ASN A 7 -25.16 -4.99 -24.97
C ASN A 7 -24.30 -5.19 -23.70
N ILE A 8 -24.87 -4.93 -22.52
CA ILE A 8 -24.19 -5.18 -21.25
C ILE A 8 -24.27 -6.69 -21.02
N ASN A 9 -23.18 -7.41 -21.29
CA ASN A 9 -23.08 -8.80 -20.89
C ASN A 9 -23.13 -8.87 -19.35
N PRO A 10 -24.12 -9.53 -18.73
CA PRO A 10 -24.19 -9.59 -17.27
C PRO A 10 -22.93 -10.21 -16.64
N ALA A 11 -22.23 -11.08 -17.36
CA ALA A 11 -20.98 -11.69 -16.91
C ALA A 11 -19.82 -10.69 -16.78
N SER A 12 -19.85 -9.55 -17.49
CA SER A 12 -18.79 -8.53 -17.43
C SER A 12 -19.06 -7.44 -16.39
N ILE A 13 -20.22 -7.44 -15.72
CA ILE A 13 -20.59 -6.40 -14.75
C ILE A 13 -19.60 -6.36 -13.57
N SER A 14 -19.21 -7.52 -13.03
CA SER A 14 -18.25 -7.57 -11.90
C SER A 14 -16.91 -6.94 -12.29
N ALA A 15 -16.36 -7.33 -13.43
CA ALA A 15 -15.09 -6.78 -13.92
C ALA A 15 -15.17 -5.27 -14.19
N ALA A 16 -16.32 -4.78 -14.70
CA ALA A 16 -16.54 -3.35 -14.90
C ALA A 16 -16.62 -2.57 -13.57
N ILE A 17 -17.25 -3.15 -12.54
CA ILE A 17 -17.28 -2.58 -11.18
C ILE A 17 -15.86 -2.54 -10.60
N ASP A 18 -15.11 -3.62 -10.71
CA ASP A 18 -13.73 -3.70 -10.21
C ASP A 18 -12.84 -2.66 -10.89
N ALA A 19 -12.91 -2.57 -12.23
CA ALA A 19 -12.17 -1.56 -12.99
C ALA A 19 -12.56 -0.12 -12.61
N SER A 20 -13.84 0.15 -12.38
CA SER A 20 -14.33 1.45 -11.92
C SER A 20 -13.81 1.78 -10.52
N MET A 21 -13.83 0.81 -9.61
CA MET A 21 -13.33 0.97 -8.24
C MET A 21 -11.81 1.22 -8.21
N ILE A 22 -11.04 0.48 -9.01
CA ILE A 22 -9.60 0.69 -9.19
C ILE A 22 -9.33 2.09 -9.71
N THR A 23 -10.07 2.52 -10.75
CA THR A 23 -9.93 3.87 -11.34
C THR A 23 -10.24 4.95 -10.32
N HIS A 24 -11.34 4.81 -9.57
CA HIS A 24 -11.76 5.77 -8.56
C HIS A 24 -10.73 5.91 -7.44
N LYS A 25 -10.24 4.79 -6.88
CA LYS A 25 -9.22 4.83 -5.82
C LYS A 25 -7.88 5.36 -6.32
N SER A 26 -7.49 5.03 -7.55
CA SER A 26 -6.29 5.60 -8.18
C SER A 26 -6.41 7.11 -8.37
N PHE A 27 -7.59 7.59 -8.76
CA PHE A 27 -7.88 9.02 -8.85
C PHE A 27 -7.81 9.71 -7.47
N LEU A 28 -8.43 9.13 -6.43
CA LEU A 28 -8.38 9.69 -5.06
C LEU A 28 -6.94 9.78 -4.54
N CYS A 29 -6.13 8.76 -4.82
CA CYS A 29 -4.73 8.77 -4.48
C CYS A 29 -3.98 9.91 -5.18
N THR A 30 -4.02 9.93 -6.52
CA THR A 30 -3.24 10.90 -7.32
C THR A 30 -3.68 12.34 -7.07
N SER A 31 -4.98 12.60 -6.90
CA SER A 31 -5.53 13.92 -6.56
C SER A 31 -5.10 14.42 -5.18
N SER A 32 -4.78 13.52 -4.24
CA SER A 32 -4.24 13.85 -2.92
C SER A 32 -2.72 13.75 -2.84
N ARG A 33 -2.03 13.81 -3.99
CA ARG A 33 -0.57 13.70 -4.12
C ARG A 33 0.00 12.40 -3.54
N GLY A 34 -0.81 11.35 -3.52
CA GLY A 34 -0.38 10.02 -3.16
C GLY A 34 0.44 9.33 -4.25
N GLN A 35 0.87 8.12 -3.95
CA GLN A 35 1.64 7.27 -4.84
C GLN A 35 0.83 6.03 -5.23
N LEU A 36 0.92 5.69 -6.51
CA LEU A 36 0.42 4.43 -7.06
C LEU A 36 1.63 3.52 -7.26
N HIS A 37 1.61 2.37 -6.60
CA HIS A 37 2.67 1.38 -6.65
C HIS A 37 2.25 0.24 -7.55
N GLN A 38 2.97 0.09 -8.66
CA GLN A 38 2.73 -0.96 -9.63
C GLN A 38 3.89 -1.97 -9.58
N GLU A 39 3.56 -3.16 -9.12
CA GLU A 39 4.46 -4.31 -9.00
C GLU A 39 3.93 -5.47 -9.86
N PRO A 40 4.74 -6.50 -10.18
CA PRO A 40 4.24 -7.70 -10.85
C PRO A 40 3.08 -8.32 -10.07
N ASP A 41 1.95 -8.55 -10.74
CA ASP A 41 0.73 -9.14 -10.16
C ASP A 41 0.16 -8.37 -8.95
N LEU A 42 0.53 -7.11 -8.75
CA LEU A 42 0.10 -6.33 -7.59
C LEU A 42 -0.01 -4.83 -7.95
N LEU A 43 -1.16 -4.25 -7.66
CA LEU A 43 -1.39 -2.81 -7.72
C LEU A 43 -1.90 -2.34 -6.38
N TRP A 44 -1.22 -1.37 -5.80
CA TRP A 44 -1.64 -0.78 -4.53
C TRP A 44 -1.35 0.71 -4.51
N THR A 45 -1.97 1.41 -3.57
CA THR A 45 -1.98 2.86 -3.55
C THR A 45 -1.87 3.38 -2.15
N GLU A 46 -1.23 4.53 -2.01
CA GLU A 46 -1.10 5.21 -0.73
C GLU A 46 -1.24 6.73 -0.88
N SER A 47 -2.00 7.33 0.01
CA SER A 47 -2.21 8.78 0.07
C SER A 47 -2.73 9.18 1.44
N ASN A 48 -3.01 10.46 1.66
CA ASN A 48 -3.64 10.90 2.91
C ASN A 48 -5.13 10.50 3.00
N LEU A 49 -5.75 10.11 1.88
CA LEU A 49 -7.18 9.78 1.80
C LEU A 49 -7.44 8.27 1.62
N VAL A 50 -6.54 7.57 0.95
CA VAL A 50 -6.70 6.17 0.59
C VAL A 50 -5.37 5.43 0.70
N ASN A 51 -5.40 4.34 1.45
CA ASN A 51 -4.37 3.30 1.49
C ASN A 51 -5.06 1.98 1.16
N ALA A 52 -4.76 1.39 0.01
CA ALA A 52 -5.47 0.20 -0.45
C ALA A 52 -4.65 -0.64 -1.42
N VAL A 53 -4.84 -1.95 -1.36
CA VAL A 53 -4.52 -2.85 -2.47
C VAL A 53 -5.69 -2.79 -3.45
N LEU A 54 -5.38 -2.48 -4.71
CA LEU A 54 -6.35 -2.29 -5.78
C LEU A 54 -6.52 -3.56 -6.62
N TYR A 55 -5.44 -4.31 -6.82
CA TYR A 55 -5.42 -5.57 -7.54
C TYR A 55 -4.31 -6.47 -7.00
N THR A 56 -4.57 -7.78 -6.96
CA THR A 56 -3.56 -8.80 -6.66
C THR A 56 -3.85 -10.07 -7.43
N ASN A 57 -2.81 -10.68 -7.97
CA ASN A 57 -2.79 -12.00 -8.58
C ASN A 57 -1.57 -12.80 -8.08
N LEU A 58 -1.10 -12.45 -6.87
CA LEU A 58 0.04 -13.10 -6.24
C LEU A 58 -0.26 -14.56 -5.91
N GLN A 59 0.79 -15.38 -5.97
CA GLN A 59 0.69 -16.78 -5.55
C GLN A 59 0.46 -16.88 -4.04
N GLN A 60 -0.24 -17.92 -3.60
CA GLN A 60 -0.70 -18.07 -2.22
C GLN A 60 0.45 -18.14 -1.19
N ASP A 61 1.61 -18.63 -1.58
CA ASP A 61 2.84 -18.67 -0.79
C ASP A 61 3.45 -17.27 -0.56
N THR A 62 3.35 -16.38 -1.54
CA THR A 62 3.86 -15.00 -1.49
C THR A 62 2.86 -13.98 -0.92
N LEU A 63 1.59 -14.34 -0.86
CA LEU A 63 0.53 -13.44 -0.39
C LEU A 63 0.73 -12.97 1.06
N PRO A 64 1.04 -13.84 2.06
CA PRO A 64 1.17 -13.42 3.44
C PRO A 64 2.31 -12.41 3.65
N THR A 65 3.48 -12.68 3.07
CA THR A 65 4.66 -11.81 3.18
C THR A 65 4.41 -10.46 2.51
N THR A 66 3.70 -10.45 1.38
CA THR A 66 3.36 -9.22 0.68
C THR A 66 2.32 -8.38 1.44
N VAL A 67 1.31 -9.02 2.01
CA VAL A 67 0.32 -8.37 2.87
C VAL A 67 0.99 -7.74 4.09
N GLU A 68 1.91 -8.47 4.74
CA GLU A 68 2.67 -7.95 5.87
C GLU A 68 3.52 -6.74 5.48
N ARG A 69 4.25 -6.81 4.35
CA ARG A 69 5.06 -5.69 3.82
C ARG A 69 4.22 -4.42 3.61
N ILE A 70 3.10 -4.54 2.90
CA ILE A 70 2.23 -3.38 2.59
C ILE A 70 1.59 -2.83 3.87
N ARG A 71 1.15 -3.71 4.78
CA ARG A 71 0.58 -3.29 6.06
C ARG A 71 1.60 -2.54 6.92
N ASN A 72 2.83 -3.04 7.01
CA ASN A 72 3.91 -2.40 7.76
C ASN A 72 4.25 -1.02 7.16
N HIS A 73 4.28 -0.92 5.83
CA HIS A 73 4.46 0.36 5.13
C HIS A 73 3.39 1.40 5.51
N PHE A 74 2.11 1.01 5.48
CA PHE A 74 1.01 1.90 5.89
C PHE A 74 1.10 2.32 7.36
N ALA A 75 1.48 1.40 8.24
CA ALA A 75 1.64 1.68 9.66
C ALA A 75 2.78 2.68 9.91
N LEU A 76 3.94 2.46 9.27
CA LEU A 76 5.11 3.34 9.39
C LEU A 76 4.78 4.75 8.89
N ARG A 77 4.14 4.87 7.72
CA ARG A 77 3.75 6.17 7.17
C ARG A 77 2.77 6.91 8.08
N THR A 78 1.83 6.20 8.70
CA THR A 78 0.89 6.77 9.66
C THR A 78 1.62 7.28 10.90
N ALA A 79 2.54 6.48 11.45
CA ALA A 79 3.36 6.86 12.60
C ALA A 79 4.22 8.10 12.30
N LEU A 80 4.88 8.14 11.14
CA LEU A 80 5.66 9.31 10.70
C LEU A 80 4.79 10.56 10.52
N SER A 81 3.59 10.42 9.95
CA SER A 81 2.65 11.54 9.79
C SER A 81 2.18 12.11 11.13
N ILE A 82 1.95 11.23 12.12
CA ILE A 82 1.63 11.63 13.49
C ILE A 82 2.84 12.31 14.14
N ALA A 83 4.04 11.76 13.97
CA ALA A 83 5.26 12.34 14.53
C ALA A 83 5.57 13.73 13.96
N LEU A 84 5.38 13.93 12.65
CA LEU A 84 5.41 15.22 11.96
C LEU A 84 4.46 16.23 12.62
N TYR A 85 3.21 15.82 12.84
CA TYR A 85 2.21 16.68 13.43
C TYR A 85 2.57 17.13 14.85
N TYR A 86 3.18 16.25 15.65
CA TYR A 86 3.60 16.56 17.02
C TYR A 86 5.04 17.11 17.13
N GLY A 87 5.79 17.20 16.03
CA GLY A 87 7.19 17.66 16.04
C GLY A 87 8.18 16.68 16.67
N ILE A 88 7.83 15.38 16.74
CA ILE A 88 8.63 14.31 17.37
C ILE A 88 9.25 13.34 16.34
N GLU A 89 9.40 13.76 15.08
CA GLU A 89 9.94 12.89 14.02
C GLU A 89 11.30 12.30 14.37
N GLN A 90 12.18 13.10 14.97
CA GLN A 90 13.52 12.67 15.29
C GLN A 90 13.51 11.59 16.39
N GLU A 91 12.68 11.78 17.42
CA GLU A 91 12.51 10.81 18.50
C GLU A 91 11.96 9.47 17.98
N LEU A 92 11.02 9.53 17.02
CA LEU A 92 10.48 8.33 16.40
C LEU A 92 11.56 7.62 15.56
N LYS A 93 12.37 8.35 14.79
CA LYS A 93 13.48 7.77 14.01
C LYS A 93 14.52 7.13 14.91
N ASP A 94 14.96 7.85 15.94
CA ASP A 94 15.96 7.37 16.90
C ASP A 94 15.46 6.09 17.61
N SER A 95 14.17 6.02 17.95
CA SER A 95 13.54 4.83 18.54
C SER A 95 13.50 3.63 17.57
N ILE A 96 13.21 3.88 16.29
CA ILE A 96 13.25 2.85 15.24
C ILE A 96 14.67 2.32 15.06
N ASP A 97 15.66 3.20 14.96
CA ASP A 97 17.07 2.84 14.78
C ASP A 97 17.58 2.06 16.00
N GLN A 98 17.25 2.51 17.22
CA GLN A 98 17.59 1.80 18.45
C GLN A 98 16.96 0.40 18.48
N SER A 99 15.69 0.28 18.09
CA SER A 99 15.02 -1.02 18.03
C SER A 99 15.67 -1.96 17.00
N TYR A 100 16.14 -1.42 15.88
CA TYR A 100 16.85 -2.18 14.85
C TYR A 100 18.19 -2.71 15.37
N HIS A 101 18.99 -1.87 16.01
CA HIS A 101 20.26 -2.28 16.62
C HIS A 101 20.08 -3.33 17.71
N VAL A 102 19.07 -3.17 18.59
CA VAL A 102 18.76 -4.19 19.61
C VAL A 102 18.44 -5.53 18.96
N LYS A 103 17.68 -5.56 17.86
CA LYS A 103 17.36 -6.81 17.16
C LYS A 103 18.56 -7.44 16.46
N ILE A 104 19.55 -6.64 16.02
CA ILE A 104 20.83 -7.16 15.54
C ILE A 104 21.60 -7.80 16.71
N ASP A 105 21.73 -7.09 17.83
CA ASP A 105 22.47 -7.55 19.00
C ASP A 105 21.86 -8.84 19.59
N GLU A 106 20.53 -8.95 19.57
CA GLU A 106 19.79 -10.14 19.98
C GLU A 106 19.82 -11.29 18.94
N GLY A 107 20.44 -11.07 17.78
CA GLY A 107 20.60 -12.07 16.72
C GLY A 107 19.35 -12.36 15.90
N TYR A 108 18.31 -11.51 16.00
CA TYR A 108 17.10 -11.61 15.18
C TYR A 108 17.31 -11.12 13.75
N ILE A 109 18.34 -10.30 13.51
CA ILE A 109 18.69 -9.77 12.20
C ILE A 109 20.16 -10.11 11.93
N ASN A 110 20.40 -10.88 10.85
CA ASN A 110 21.75 -11.12 10.36
C ASN A 110 22.19 -9.94 9.48
N ASP A 111 23.02 -9.07 10.04
CA ASP A 111 23.64 -7.97 9.28
C ASP A 111 24.96 -8.46 8.68
N SER A 112 24.88 -9.29 7.63
CA SER A 112 26.05 -9.83 6.92
C SER A 112 26.65 -8.87 5.88
N LEU A 113 26.49 -7.55 6.10
CA LEU A 113 27.10 -6.48 5.31
C LEU A 113 27.94 -5.56 6.21
N SER A 114 29.02 -6.09 6.78
CA SER A 114 30.15 -5.28 7.28
C SER A 114 31.48 -5.84 6.81
#